data_AF-Q92VG5-F1
#
_entry.id   AF-Q92VG5-F1
#
_cell.length_a   1.000
_cell.length_b   1.000
_cell.length_c   1.000
_cell.angle_alpha   90.00
_cell.angle_beta   90.00
_cell.angle_gamma   90.00
#
_symmetry.space_group_name_H-M   'P 1'
#
loop_
_entity.id
_entity.type
_entity.pdbx_description
1 polymer ?
#
loop_
_entity_poly.entity_id
_entity_poly.type
_entity_poly.pdbx_seq_one_letter_code
_entity_poly.pdbx_strand_id
1 'polypeptide(L)'
;MTVSAKKFYSLNSNTIDLVSESAFFARLKMRNGTFKLTQPSRFRELEVAFRPFIAKRATSLHDILDVGVSTGLTTVELSKFLESCGATVHITATDLFVEAHIVEFAPGVTVFCDPEGWPLQYDLRGVAVRPWIRRLDYVTLAFAPLVLARVLLQPRLRARVRAGKSRQVQMITRSLPENGKINFVEDDIMSRSQHLAGRFDLVRAANILNTNYFSLDQIRIAIENIHSYLRGPGALVVVTRTNRAQENAGTLFELKEDGSFAALERVGGGSEIEKLLLDFRAS
;
A
#
# COMPACT_ATOMS: atom_id res chain seq x y z
N MET A 1 25.33 0.97 0.47
CA MET A 1 25.20 1.98 1.54
C MET A 1 23.73 2.27 1.80
N THR A 2 23.32 2.49 3.05
CA THR A 2 21.93 2.83 3.40
C THR A 2 21.70 4.32 3.14
N VAL A 3 20.75 4.67 2.27
CA VAL A 3 20.43 6.06 1.95
C VAL A 3 19.52 6.64 3.05
N SER A 4 19.86 7.83 3.53
CA SER A 4 19.01 8.53 4.50
C SER A 4 17.78 9.14 3.81
N ALA A 5 16.66 9.29 4.53
CA ALA A 5 15.46 9.92 3.99
C ALA A 5 15.76 11.36 3.51
N LYS A 6 16.59 12.11 4.24
CA LYS A 6 17.01 13.46 3.82
C LYS A 6 17.67 13.44 2.45
N LYS A 7 18.63 12.52 2.24
CA LYS A 7 19.31 12.35 0.94
C LYS A 7 18.38 11.81 -0.14
N PHE A 8 17.56 10.80 0.18
CA PHE A 8 16.59 10.23 -0.76
C PHE A 8 15.67 11.33 -1.29
N TYR A 9 15.02 12.09 -0.41
CA TYR A 9 14.08 13.16 -0.75
C TYR A 9 14.73 14.50 -1.13
N SER A 10 16.05 14.57 -1.30
CA SER A 10 16.74 15.72 -1.90
C SER A 10 17.24 15.44 -3.33
N LEU A 11 17.30 14.17 -3.74
CA LEU A 11 17.64 13.79 -5.10
C LEU A 11 16.43 14.03 -6.03
N ASN A 12 16.70 14.46 -7.26
CA ASN A 12 15.67 14.62 -8.29
C ASN A 12 15.07 13.26 -8.68
N SER A 13 13.81 13.23 -9.10
CA SER A 13 13.10 12.00 -9.52
C SER A 13 13.86 11.24 -10.61
N ASN A 14 14.45 11.95 -11.57
CA ASN A 14 15.18 11.35 -12.70
C ASN A 14 16.52 10.69 -12.32
N THR A 15 16.97 10.83 -11.06
CA THR A 15 18.26 10.30 -10.59
C THR A 15 18.18 9.04 -9.74
N ILE A 16 16.97 8.59 -9.35
CA ILE A 16 16.80 7.40 -8.53
C ILE A 16 16.22 6.28 -9.38
N ASP A 17 16.98 5.19 -9.55
CA ASP A 17 16.47 3.98 -10.16
C ASP A 17 15.46 3.24 -9.24
N LEU A 18 14.56 2.44 -9.83
CA LEU A 18 13.52 1.69 -9.12
C LEU A 18 14.07 0.72 -8.05
N VAL A 19 15.27 0.18 -8.24
CA VAL A 19 15.90 -0.77 -7.30
C VAL A 19 16.32 -0.02 -6.04
N SER A 20 16.95 1.14 -6.22
CA SER A 20 17.36 2.04 -5.14
C SER A 20 16.15 2.56 -4.35
N GLU A 21 15.06 2.92 -5.04
CA GLU A 21 13.79 3.30 -4.42
C GLU A 21 13.19 2.16 -3.59
N SER A 22 13.08 0.97 -4.17
CA SER A 22 12.54 -0.20 -3.49
C SER A 22 13.37 -0.57 -2.26
N ALA A 23 14.71 -0.48 -2.36
CA ALA A 23 15.62 -0.73 -1.25
C ALA A 23 15.52 0.31 -0.11
N PHE A 24 15.13 1.55 -0.43
CA PHE A 24 14.84 2.56 0.58
C PHE A 24 13.57 2.22 1.35
N PHE A 25 12.44 2.03 0.65
CA PHE A 25 11.15 1.76 1.29
C PHE A 25 11.12 0.43 2.05
N ALA A 26 11.77 -0.61 1.53
CA ALA A 26 11.85 -1.93 2.16
C ALA A 26 12.46 -1.92 3.59
N ARG A 27 13.19 -0.86 3.95
CA ARG A 27 13.82 -0.72 5.28
C ARG A 27 12.96 0.02 6.29
N LEU A 28 11.85 0.60 5.85
CA LEU A 28 10.95 1.37 6.69
C LEU A 28 9.93 0.41 7.32
N LYS A 29 9.95 0.35 8.65
CA LYS A 29 8.98 -0.41 9.43
C LYS A 29 7.92 0.54 9.98
N MET A 30 6.68 0.34 9.55
CA MET A 30 5.55 1.15 9.92
C MET A 30 5.17 0.93 11.38
N ARG A 31 4.34 1.84 11.93
CA ARG A 31 3.87 1.78 13.32
C ARG A 31 3.07 0.52 13.63
N ASN A 32 2.30 0.02 12.66
CA ASN A 32 1.57 -1.25 12.77
C ASN A 32 2.49 -2.50 12.68
N GLY A 33 3.80 -2.31 12.50
CA GLY A 33 4.79 -3.37 12.47
C GLY A 33 5.07 -3.98 11.09
N THR A 34 4.39 -3.54 10.03
CA THR A 34 4.66 -4.01 8.65
C THR A 34 5.83 -3.25 8.02
N PHE A 35 6.42 -3.82 6.97
CA PHE A 35 7.43 -3.13 6.16
C PHE A 35 6.81 -2.59 4.88
N LYS A 36 7.29 -1.42 4.43
CA LYS A 36 6.87 -0.80 3.17
C LYS A 36 7.59 -1.44 1.96
N LEU A 37 7.41 -2.75 1.80
CA LEU A 37 8.08 -3.57 0.81
C LEU A 37 7.16 -3.85 -0.38
N THR A 38 7.62 -3.46 -1.57
CA THR A 38 6.94 -3.77 -2.84
C THR A 38 8.00 -4.27 -3.82
N GLN A 39 7.77 -5.45 -4.41
CA GLN A 39 8.62 -5.96 -5.48
C GLN A 39 8.04 -5.55 -6.84
N PRO A 40 8.87 -5.08 -7.79
CA PRO A 40 8.42 -4.82 -9.15
C PRO A 40 7.91 -6.08 -9.85
N SER A 41 6.97 -5.92 -10.78
CA SER A 41 6.39 -6.96 -11.65
C SER A 41 5.77 -8.13 -10.88
N ARG A 42 5.40 -7.91 -9.61
CA ARG A 42 4.96 -8.96 -8.70
C ARG A 42 3.69 -9.65 -9.19
N PHE A 43 2.82 -9.00 -9.97
CA PHE A 43 1.53 -9.56 -10.36
C PHE A 43 1.43 -9.93 -11.85
N ARG A 44 2.56 -9.98 -12.56
CA ARG A 44 2.56 -10.22 -14.02
C ARG A 44 1.82 -11.49 -14.44
N GLU A 45 1.97 -12.57 -13.69
CA GLU A 45 1.29 -13.85 -13.98
C GLU A 45 -0.23 -13.73 -13.80
N LEU A 46 -0.68 -13.00 -12.78
CA LEU A 46 -2.11 -12.71 -12.54
C LEU A 46 -2.68 -11.85 -13.67
N GLU A 47 -1.94 -10.82 -14.08
CA GLU A 47 -2.31 -9.93 -15.18
C GLU A 47 -2.47 -10.68 -16.52
N VAL A 48 -1.57 -11.62 -16.81
CA VAL A 48 -1.68 -12.48 -18.01
C VAL A 48 -2.97 -13.29 -17.98
N ALA A 49 -3.29 -13.92 -16.84
CA ALA A 49 -4.49 -14.74 -16.70
C ALA A 49 -5.79 -13.91 -16.73
N PHE A 50 -5.79 -12.72 -16.12
CA PHE A 50 -6.98 -11.86 -16.07
C PHE A 50 -7.22 -11.08 -17.36
N ARG A 51 -6.20 -10.94 -18.22
CA ARG A 51 -6.27 -10.15 -19.47
C ARG A 51 -7.50 -10.46 -20.33
N PRO A 52 -7.91 -11.70 -20.60
CA PRO A 52 -9.08 -11.97 -21.46
C PRO A 52 -10.38 -11.37 -20.88
N PHE A 53 -10.54 -11.40 -19.56
CA PHE A 53 -11.73 -10.88 -18.87
C PHE A 53 -11.74 -9.36 -18.79
N ILE A 54 -10.56 -8.77 -18.57
CA ILE A 54 -10.36 -7.32 -18.48
C ILE A 54 -10.47 -6.67 -19.86
N ALA A 55 -9.82 -7.22 -20.89
CA ALA A 55 -9.85 -6.68 -22.25
C ALA A 55 -11.27 -6.65 -22.83
N LYS A 56 -12.08 -7.67 -22.55
CA LYS A 56 -13.50 -7.70 -22.96
C LYS A 56 -14.33 -6.56 -22.36
N ARG A 57 -13.91 -6.02 -21.22
CA ARG A 57 -14.61 -4.96 -20.46
C ARG A 57 -13.84 -3.63 -20.45
N ALA A 58 -12.76 -3.51 -21.22
CA ALA A 58 -11.83 -2.40 -21.11
C ALA A 58 -12.50 -1.02 -21.30
N THR A 59 -13.50 -0.95 -22.19
CA THR A 59 -14.25 0.29 -22.46
C THR A 59 -15.20 0.71 -21.34
N SER A 60 -15.52 -0.19 -20.40
CA SER A 60 -16.37 0.11 -19.22
C SER A 60 -15.56 0.28 -17.94
N LEU A 61 -14.22 0.19 -18.00
CA LEU A 61 -13.34 0.39 -16.86
C LEU A 61 -12.79 1.82 -16.89
N HIS A 62 -13.32 2.68 -16.02
CA HIS A 62 -12.91 4.08 -15.90
C HIS A 62 -12.38 4.39 -14.51
N ASP A 63 -13.14 4.04 -13.47
CA ASP A 63 -12.80 4.36 -12.09
C ASP A 63 -12.32 3.10 -11.37
N ILE A 64 -11.06 3.11 -10.96
CA ILE A 64 -10.41 1.97 -10.31
C ILE A 64 -10.03 2.35 -8.88
N LEU A 65 -10.32 1.47 -7.93
CA LEU A 65 -9.83 1.58 -6.57
C LEU A 65 -8.77 0.52 -6.33
N ASP A 66 -7.62 0.93 -5.81
CA ASP A 66 -6.56 0.03 -5.39
C ASP A 66 -6.32 0.24 -3.89
N VAL A 67 -6.49 -0.82 -3.09
CA VAL A 67 -6.53 -0.73 -1.63
C VAL A 67 -5.30 -1.36 -1.00
N GLY A 68 -4.70 -0.64 -0.05
CA GLY A 68 -3.48 -1.07 0.65
C GLY A 68 -2.26 -1.01 -0.27
N VAL A 69 -2.09 0.07 -1.02
CA VAL A 69 -1.13 0.16 -2.12
C VAL A 69 0.32 0.26 -1.67
N SER A 70 0.60 0.44 -0.38
CA SER A 70 1.94 0.63 0.16
C SER A 70 2.62 1.82 -0.53
N THR A 71 3.62 1.57 -1.39
CA THR A 71 4.30 2.60 -2.18
C THR A 71 3.55 2.98 -3.45
N GLY A 72 2.58 2.19 -3.91
CA GLY A 72 1.89 2.42 -5.17
C GLY A 72 2.63 1.95 -6.43
N LEU A 73 3.79 1.29 -6.31
CA LEU A 73 4.53 0.79 -7.48
C LEU A 73 3.69 -0.20 -8.29
N THR A 74 3.03 -1.16 -7.64
CA THR A 74 2.15 -2.13 -8.30
C THR A 74 0.85 -1.48 -8.79
N THR A 75 0.51 -0.27 -8.34
CA THR A 75 -0.61 0.53 -8.85
C THR A 75 -0.23 1.18 -10.19
N VAL A 76 1.02 1.65 -10.32
CA VAL A 76 1.56 2.12 -11.61
C VAL A 76 1.58 0.96 -12.62
N GLU A 77 1.99 -0.23 -12.19
CA GLU A 77 1.96 -1.44 -13.03
C GLU A 77 0.52 -1.81 -13.44
N LEU A 78 -0.43 -1.75 -12.50
CA LEU A 78 -1.86 -1.94 -12.79
C LEU A 78 -2.37 -0.96 -13.84
N SER A 79 -2.03 0.33 -13.71
CA SER A 79 -2.41 1.36 -14.69
C SER A 79 -1.93 0.99 -16.09
N LYS A 80 -0.65 0.62 -16.23
CA LYS A 80 -0.07 0.21 -17.51
C LYS A 80 -0.72 -1.06 -18.06
N PHE A 81 -1.02 -2.02 -17.19
CA PHE A 81 -1.73 -3.24 -17.57
C PHE A 81 -3.13 -2.94 -18.12
N LEU A 82 -3.92 -2.12 -17.42
CA LEU A 82 -5.27 -1.74 -17.85
C LEU A 82 -5.24 -0.94 -19.17
N GLU A 83 -4.32 0.01 -19.29
CA GLU A 83 -4.08 0.74 -20.55
C GLU A 83 -3.70 -0.20 -21.70
N SER A 84 -2.84 -1.20 -21.45
CA SER A 84 -2.48 -2.22 -22.45
C SER A 84 -3.65 -3.13 -22.85
N CYS A 85 -4.74 -3.14 -22.08
CA CYS A 85 -5.98 -3.83 -22.41
C CYS A 85 -6.97 -2.92 -23.18
N GLY A 86 -6.62 -1.65 -23.40
CA GLY A 86 -7.45 -0.66 -24.07
C GLY A 86 -8.31 0.19 -23.14
N ALA A 87 -8.12 0.11 -21.81
CA ALA A 87 -8.89 0.91 -20.86
C ALA A 87 -8.28 2.30 -20.66
N THR A 88 -9.11 3.31 -20.44
CA THR A 88 -8.66 4.64 -20.01
C THR A 88 -9.15 4.88 -18.59
N VAL A 89 -8.22 4.81 -17.64
CA VAL A 89 -8.54 4.68 -16.22
C VAL A 89 -8.05 5.87 -15.39
N HIS A 90 -8.82 6.17 -14.35
CA HIS A 90 -8.44 6.96 -13.19
C HIS A 90 -8.36 6.01 -12.00
N ILE A 91 -7.23 6.01 -11.30
CA ILE A 91 -6.98 5.12 -10.17
C ILE A 91 -6.95 5.94 -8.87
N THR A 92 -7.84 5.60 -7.95
CA THR A 92 -7.73 6.00 -6.54
C THR A 92 -6.93 4.93 -5.80
N ALA A 93 -5.76 5.31 -5.31
CA ALA A 93 -4.82 4.43 -4.63
C ALA A 93 -4.85 4.76 -3.12
N THR A 94 -5.28 3.81 -2.30
CA THR A 94 -5.46 4.02 -0.85
C THR A 94 -4.44 3.27 -0.03
N ASP A 95 -3.91 3.90 1.00
CA ASP A 95 -3.04 3.26 1.99
C ASP A 95 -3.18 3.95 3.36
N LEU A 96 -2.93 3.21 4.44
CA LEU A 96 -2.99 3.76 5.80
C LEU A 96 -1.86 4.75 6.09
N PHE A 97 -0.73 4.68 5.37
CA PHE A 97 0.44 5.51 5.61
C PHE A 97 0.97 6.11 4.30
N VAL A 98 0.37 7.20 3.82
CA VAL A 98 0.86 7.91 2.63
C VAL A 98 1.82 9.02 3.04
N GLU A 99 1.50 9.74 4.11
CA GLU A 99 2.26 10.89 4.57
C GLU A 99 3.40 10.54 5.52
N ALA A 100 4.51 11.26 5.41
CA ALA A 100 5.59 11.25 6.38
C ALA A 100 6.25 12.63 6.50
N HIS A 101 7.08 12.78 7.53
CA HIS A 101 7.74 14.04 7.85
C HIS A 101 9.24 13.83 8.06
N ILE A 102 10.00 14.81 7.58
CA ILE A 102 11.43 14.95 7.86
C ILE A 102 11.58 16.09 8.86
N VAL A 103 12.00 15.75 10.08
CA VAL A 103 12.17 16.68 11.20
C VAL A 103 13.66 16.87 11.47
N GLU A 104 14.15 18.09 11.31
CA GLU A 104 15.49 18.47 11.77
C GLU A 104 15.44 18.68 13.30
N PHE A 105 15.85 17.65 14.04
CA PHE A 105 15.66 17.61 15.49
C PHE A 105 16.72 18.42 16.24
N ALA A 106 17.96 18.32 15.77
CA ALA A 106 19.15 19.03 16.28
C ALA A 106 20.22 19.10 15.16
N PRO A 107 21.29 19.91 15.31
CA PRO A 107 22.37 19.95 14.33
C PRO A 107 22.96 18.55 14.05
N GLY A 108 22.88 18.11 12.79
CA GLY A 108 23.35 16.79 12.36
C GLY A 108 22.45 15.61 12.76
N VAL A 109 21.26 15.86 13.33
CA VAL A 109 20.27 14.82 13.67
C VAL A 109 18.95 15.13 12.98
N THR A 110 18.61 14.32 11.99
CA THR A 110 17.31 14.39 11.29
C THR A 110 16.53 13.10 11.56
N VAL A 111 15.23 13.21 11.74
CA VAL A 111 14.35 12.06 11.95
C VAL A 111 13.28 12.05 10.88
N PHE A 112 13.15 10.90 10.23
CA PHE A 112 12.03 10.59 9.34
C PHE A 112 10.96 9.87 10.15
N CYS A 113 9.75 10.42 10.23
CA CYS A 113 8.67 9.90 11.07
C CYS A 113 7.30 9.99 10.39
N ASP A 114 6.32 9.25 10.92
CA ASP A 114 4.91 9.41 10.54
C ASP A 114 4.29 10.69 11.17
N PRO A 115 3.04 11.06 10.83
CA PRO A 115 2.37 12.24 11.39
C PRO A 115 2.20 12.23 12.92
N GLU A 116 2.21 11.06 13.56
CA GLU A 116 2.14 10.94 15.03
C GLU A 116 3.53 10.93 15.69
N GLY A 117 4.58 11.22 14.93
CA GLY A 117 5.97 11.27 15.41
C GLY A 117 6.60 9.90 15.60
N TRP A 118 6.02 8.81 15.06
CA TRP A 118 6.64 7.49 15.11
C TRP A 118 7.87 7.47 14.20
N PRO A 119 9.08 7.22 14.74
CA PRO A 119 10.29 7.25 13.92
C PRO A 119 10.34 6.06 12.97
N LEU A 120 10.56 6.36 11.69
CA LEU A 120 10.75 5.41 10.59
C LEU A 120 12.23 5.24 10.23
N GLN A 121 13.02 6.31 10.37
CA GLN A 121 14.47 6.30 10.19
C GLN A 121 15.14 7.46 10.96
N TYR A 122 16.30 7.23 11.54
CA TYR A 122 17.17 8.29 12.05
C TYR A 122 18.29 8.57 11.04
N ASP A 123 18.68 9.82 10.89
CA ASP A 123 19.84 10.26 10.13
C ASP A 123 20.79 11.00 11.09
N LEU A 124 21.93 10.37 11.37
CA LEU A 124 22.99 10.90 12.21
C LEU A 124 24.16 11.31 11.31
N ARG A 125 24.27 12.61 11.01
CA ARG A 125 25.33 13.18 10.16
C ARG A 125 25.51 12.47 8.82
N GLY A 126 24.40 12.10 8.16
CA GLY A 126 24.38 11.40 6.88
C GLY A 126 24.30 9.88 6.98
N VAL A 127 24.37 9.31 8.20
CA VAL A 127 24.28 7.87 8.44
C VAL A 127 22.86 7.49 8.83
N ALA A 128 22.22 6.69 7.98
CA ALA A 128 20.89 6.16 8.22
C ALA A 128 20.91 5.04 9.27
N VAL A 129 20.20 5.24 10.39
CA VAL A 129 20.05 4.28 11.48
C VAL A 129 18.57 3.88 11.60
N ARG A 130 18.32 2.58 11.75
CA ARG A 130 16.96 2.05 11.90
C ARG A 130 16.43 2.28 13.32
N PRO A 131 15.11 2.54 13.50
CA PRO A 131 14.49 2.69 14.81
C PRO A 131 13.89 1.40 15.37
N TRP A 132 13.73 0.35 14.55
CA TRP A 132 13.10 -0.91 14.92
C TRP A 132 14.11 -1.96 15.40
N ILE A 133 13.65 -2.96 16.14
CA ILE A 133 14.47 -3.97 16.84
C ILE A 133 14.53 -5.28 16.02
N ARG A 134 15.70 -5.92 15.98
CA ARG A 134 15.97 -7.26 15.43
C ARG A 134 16.23 -8.25 16.55
N ARG A 135 16.11 -9.55 16.27
CA ARG A 135 16.47 -10.61 17.24
C ARG A 135 17.90 -10.46 17.77
N LEU A 136 18.84 -10.12 16.89
CA LEU A 136 20.24 -9.86 17.25
C LEU A 136 20.43 -8.69 18.24
N ASP A 137 19.50 -7.73 18.29
CA ASP A 137 19.62 -6.57 19.20
C ASP A 137 19.37 -6.95 20.66
N TYR A 138 18.69 -8.07 20.91
CA TYR A 138 18.58 -8.63 22.26
C TYR A 138 19.90 -9.24 22.71
N VAL A 139 20.67 -9.83 21.79
CA VAL A 139 22.00 -10.39 22.07
C VAL A 139 23.00 -9.26 22.34
N THR A 140 22.97 -8.20 21.54
CA THR A 140 23.89 -7.05 21.69
C THR A 140 23.41 -6.00 22.69
N LEU A 141 22.24 -6.20 23.31
CA LEU A 141 21.54 -5.22 24.15
C LEU A 141 21.23 -3.88 23.45
N ALA A 142 21.38 -3.80 22.12
CA ALA A 142 21.10 -2.60 21.33
C ALA A 142 19.60 -2.23 21.33
N PHE A 143 18.71 -3.11 21.79
CA PHE A 143 17.28 -2.78 21.91
C PHE A 143 17.03 -1.65 22.92
N ALA A 144 17.78 -1.60 24.04
CA ALA A 144 17.57 -0.63 25.10
C ALA A 144 17.74 0.83 24.63
N PRO A 145 18.86 1.23 23.98
CA PRO A 145 19.00 2.58 23.46
C PRO A 145 18.00 2.89 22.34
N LEU A 146 17.59 1.92 21.53
CA LEU A 146 16.59 2.12 20.47
C LEU A 146 15.18 2.39 21.03
N VAL A 147 14.78 1.65 22.06
CA VAL A 147 13.50 1.86 22.76
C VAL A 147 13.52 3.21 23.47
N LEU A 148 14.58 3.50 24.21
CA LEU A 148 14.71 4.76 24.94
C LEU A 148 14.65 5.97 23.99
N ALA A 149 15.40 5.91 22.88
CA ALA A 149 15.36 6.95 21.85
C ALA A 149 13.95 7.13 21.30
N ARG A 150 13.22 6.04 21.00
CA ARG A 150 11.85 6.13 20.49
C ARG A 150 10.92 6.80 21.51
N VAL A 151 10.93 6.34 22.76
CA VAL A 151 10.04 6.86 23.83
C VAL A 151 10.31 8.33 24.10
N LEU A 152 11.57 8.76 24.13
CA LEU A 152 11.94 10.15 24.40
C LEU A 152 11.68 11.07 23.20
N LEU A 153 11.88 10.58 21.97
CA LEU A 153 11.77 11.41 20.77
C LEU A 153 10.34 11.52 20.27
N GLN A 154 9.52 10.46 20.34
CA GLN A 154 8.19 10.44 19.72
C GLN A 154 7.29 11.63 20.13
N PRO A 155 7.12 11.96 21.43
CA PRO A 155 6.29 13.11 21.82
C PRO A 155 6.81 14.45 21.28
N ARG A 156 8.14 14.60 21.24
CA ARG A 156 8.81 15.81 20.73
C ARG A 156 8.71 15.93 19.21
N LEU A 157 8.81 14.80 18.50
CA LEU A 157 8.60 14.74 17.05
C LEU A 157 7.17 15.10 16.71
N ARG A 158 6.19 14.49 17.38
CA ARG A 158 4.76 14.79 17.23
C ARG A 158 4.47 16.26 17.45
N ALA A 159 5.02 16.86 18.51
CA ALA A 159 4.87 18.29 18.78
C ALA A 159 5.45 19.18 17.66
N ARG A 160 6.62 18.82 17.10
CA ARG A 160 7.22 19.57 15.98
C ARG A 160 6.43 19.42 14.69
N VAL A 161 5.96 18.23 14.36
CA VAL A 161 5.09 17.98 13.20
C VAL A 161 3.83 18.84 13.29
N ARG A 162 3.12 18.79 14.44
CA ARG A 162 1.93 19.61 14.69
C ARG A 162 2.18 21.12 14.65
N ALA A 163 3.36 21.55 15.05
CA ALA A 163 3.77 22.95 14.98
C ALA A 163 4.22 23.39 13.57
N GLY A 164 4.10 22.54 12.55
CA GLY A 164 4.57 22.81 11.18
C GLY A 164 6.10 22.86 11.04
N LYS A 165 6.85 22.44 12.07
CA LYS A 165 8.33 22.46 12.10
C LYS A 165 8.91 21.19 11.50
N SER A 166 8.44 20.83 10.31
CA SER A 166 8.86 19.63 9.59
C SER A 166 8.67 19.81 8.08
N ARG A 167 9.42 19.06 7.28
CA ARG A 167 9.17 18.94 5.83
C ARG A 167 8.28 17.73 5.58
N GLN A 168 7.06 17.96 5.11
CA GLN A 168 6.14 16.92 4.67
C GLN A 168 6.65 16.29 3.37
N VAL A 169 6.57 14.97 3.29
CA VAL A 169 6.91 14.17 2.10
C VAL A 169 5.95 12.99 2.00
N GLN A 170 5.79 12.43 0.80
CA GLN A 170 4.95 11.25 0.59
C GLN A 170 5.80 9.99 0.50
N MET A 171 5.31 8.89 1.07
CA MET A 171 5.91 7.57 0.98
C MET A 171 5.41 6.78 -0.24
N ILE A 172 5.28 7.46 -1.38
CA ILE A 172 4.81 6.86 -2.62
C ILE A 172 5.97 6.75 -3.62
N THR A 173 5.81 5.87 -4.60
CA THR A 173 6.77 5.72 -5.69
C THR A 173 6.93 7.03 -6.44
N ARG A 174 8.16 7.30 -6.91
CA ARG A 174 8.46 8.43 -7.78
C ARG A 174 8.18 8.15 -9.25
N SER A 175 7.85 6.91 -9.59
CA SER A 175 7.60 6.46 -10.97
C SER A 175 6.15 6.69 -11.39
N LEU A 176 5.51 7.74 -10.87
CA LEU A 176 4.13 8.07 -11.21
C LEU A 176 4.02 8.58 -12.64
N PRO A 177 2.92 8.27 -13.34
CA PRO A 177 2.65 8.87 -14.64
C PRO A 177 2.42 10.38 -14.49
N GLU A 178 2.95 11.17 -15.42
CA GLU A 178 2.90 12.64 -15.37
C GLU A 178 1.48 13.22 -15.54
N ASN A 179 0.54 12.42 -16.01
CA ASN A 179 -0.82 12.83 -16.37
C ASN A 179 -1.82 12.84 -15.20
N GLY A 180 -1.37 12.60 -13.96
CA GLY A 180 -2.23 12.66 -12.78
C GLY A 180 -3.34 11.59 -12.73
N LYS A 181 -3.23 10.51 -13.52
CA LYS A 181 -4.23 9.43 -13.55
C LYS A 181 -4.32 8.64 -12.24
N ILE A 182 -3.30 8.71 -11.38
CA ILE A 182 -3.27 8.01 -10.10
C ILE A 182 -3.31 9.03 -8.98
N ASN A 183 -4.36 8.99 -8.17
CA ASN A 183 -4.52 9.82 -6.98
C ASN A 183 -4.31 8.99 -5.72
N PHE A 184 -3.45 9.46 -4.81
CA PHE A 184 -3.20 8.78 -3.54
C PHE A 184 -4.02 9.40 -2.42
N VAL A 185 -4.68 8.56 -1.63
CA VAL A 185 -5.55 8.98 -0.51
C VAL A 185 -5.19 8.16 0.72
N GLU A 186 -5.08 8.82 1.88
CA GLU A 186 -5.02 8.09 3.15
C GLU A 186 -6.41 7.59 3.51
N ASP A 187 -6.56 6.28 3.59
CA ASP A 187 -7.82 5.62 3.90
C ASP A 187 -7.57 4.32 4.65
N ASP A 188 -8.41 4.04 5.63
CA ASP A 188 -8.42 2.76 6.35
C ASP A 188 -9.52 1.88 5.77
N ILE A 189 -9.13 0.77 5.15
CA ILE A 189 -10.06 -0.23 4.58
C ILE A 189 -11.08 -0.76 5.60
N MET A 190 -10.80 -0.66 6.90
CA MET A 190 -11.71 -1.07 7.98
C MET A 190 -12.77 -0.01 8.30
N SER A 191 -12.59 1.22 7.82
CA SER A 191 -13.49 2.35 8.02
C SER A 191 -14.22 2.68 6.73
N ARG A 192 -15.56 2.72 6.76
CA ARG A 192 -16.35 3.02 5.57
C ARG A 192 -16.16 4.48 5.15
N SER A 193 -15.69 4.67 3.92
CA SER A 193 -15.45 5.98 3.33
C SER A 193 -16.58 6.38 2.39
N GLN A 194 -17.37 7.38 2.79
CA GLN A 194 -18.51 7.89 2.02
C GLN A 194 -18.09 8.39 0.63
N HIS A 195 -16.91 8.98 0.52
CA HIS A 195 -16.41 9.50 -0.74
C HIS A 195 -16.02 8.38 -1.73
N LEU A 196 -15.87 7.12 -1.29
CA LEU A 196 -15.55 5.97 -2.14
C LEU A 196 -16.79 5.18 -2.56
N ALA A 197 -17.95 5.41 -1.93
CA ALA A 197 -19.15 4.60 -2.10
C ALA A 197 -19.74 4.68 -3.52
N GLY A 198 -20.05 3.53 -4.12
CA GLY A 198 -20.79 3.43 -5.38
C GLY A 198 -20.07 3.95 -6.63
N ARG A 199 -18.73 3.96 -6.64
CA ARG A 199 -17.95 4.67 -7.67
C ARG A 199 -17.17 3.79 -8.63
N PHE A 200 -16.66 2.65 -8.16
CA PHE A 200 -15.57 1.98 -8.85
C PHE A 200 -16.04 0.81 -9.71
N ASP A 201 -15.52 0.75 -10.92
CA ASP A 201 -15.76 -0.34 -11.89
C ASP A 201 -14.87 -1.56 -11.57
N LEU A 202 -13.72 -1.33 -10.91
CA LEU A 202 -12.83 -2.36 -10.41
C LEU A 202 -12.24 -1.96 -9.06
N VAL A 203 -12.25 -2.89 -8.10
CA VAL A 203 -11.52 -2.77 -6.83
C VAL A 203 -10.44 -3.84 -6.75
N ARG A 204 -9.17 -3.44 -6.54
CA ARG A 204 -8.07 -4.36 -6.28
C ARG A 204 -7.67 -4.29 -4.81
N ALA A 205 -7.57 -5.45 -4.17
CA ALA A 205 -7.03 -5.63 -2.83
C ALA A 205 -5.85 -6.61 -2.89
N ALA A 206 -4.64 -6.06 -3.06
CA ALA A 206 -3.44 -6.86 -3.31
C ALA A 206 -2.64 -7.08 -2.01
N ASN A 207 -2.58 -8.31 -1.52
CA ASN A 207 -1.88 -8.71 -0.28
C ASN A 207 -2.35 -8.04 1.01
N ILE A 208 -3.44 -7.29 0.99
CA ILE A 208 -3.97 -6.63 2.18
C ILE A 208 -4.98 -7.53 2.92
N LEU A 209 -5.91 -8.15 2.20
CA LEU A 209 -6.93 -9.03 2.79
C LEU A 209 -6.35 -10.43 3.04
N ASN A 210 -5.73 -10.61 4.20
CA ASN A 210 -5.28 -11.92 4.63
C ASN A 210 -5.42 -12.14 6.15
N THR A 211 -5.54 -13.40 6.56
CA THR A 211 -5.79 -13.82 7.94
C THR A 211 -4.58 -13.66 8.86
N ASN A 212 -3.39 -13.36 8.31
CA ASN A 212 -2.21 -13.04 9.12
C ASN A 212 -2.23 -11.58 9.60
N TYR A 213 -2.92 -10.68 8.88
CA TYR A 213 -3.06 -9.28 9.27
C TYR A 213 -4.39 -8.99 9.96
N PHE A 214 -5.46 -9.70 9.57
CA PHE A 214 -6.81 -9.38 10.02
C PHE A 214 -7.54 -10.62 10.54
N SER A 215 -8.36 -10.41 11.55
CA SER A 215 -9.34 -11.40 11.99
C SER A 215 -10.43 -11.60 10.92
N LEU A 216 -11.18 -12.70 11.01
CA LEU A 216 -12.28 -12.97 10.07
C LEU A 216 -13.34 -11.86 10.06
N ASP A 217 -13.64 -11.28 11.23
CA ASP A 217 -14.63 -10.20 11.33
C ASP A 217 -14.11 -8.91 10.68
N GLN A 218 -12.83 -8.60 10.83
CA GLN A 218 -12.20 -7.49 10.10
C GLN A 218 -12.20 -7.72 8.59
N ILE A 219 -11.96 -8.96 8.14
CA ILE A 219 -12.06 -9.30 6.71
C ILE A 219 -13.49 -9.11 6.21
N ARG A 220 -14.51 -9.49 6.98
CA ARG A 220 -15.92 -9.25 6.62
C ARG A 220 -16.23 -7.76 6.50
N ILE A 221 -15.81 -6.95 7.47
CA ILE A 221 -15.96 -5.48 7.43
C ILE A 221 -15.28 -4.91 6.17
N ALA A 222 -14.07 -5.38 5.84
CA ALA A 222 -13.37 -4.94 4.65
C ALA A 222 -14.10 -5.34 3.35
N ILE A 223 -14.69 -6.54 3.30
CA ILE A 223 -15.51 -7.00 2.18
C ILE A 223 -16.77 -6.13 2.06
N GLU A 224 -17.45 -5.82 3.16
CA GLU A 224 -18.62 -4.92 3.19
C GLU A 224 -18.27 -3.53 2.64
N ASN A 225 -17.13 -2.98 3.07
CA ASN A 225 -16.65 -1.69 2.58
C ASN A 225 -16.35 -1.75 1.08
N ILE A 226 -15.58 -2.76 0.62
CA ILE A 226 -15.29 -2.97 -0.81
C ILE A 226 -16.57 -3.09 -1.62
N HIS A 227 -17.53 -3.90 -1.16
CA HIS A 227 -18.82 -4.06 -1.82
C HIS A 227 -19.53 -2.71 -1.95
N SER A 228 -19.54 -1.91 -0.88
CA SER A 228 -20.15 -0.58 -0.89
C SER A 228 -19.47 0.42 -1.83
N TYR A 229 -18.22 0.18 -2.23
CA TYR A 229 -17.45 1.04 -3.12
C TYR A 229 -17.66 0.70 -4.61
N LEU A 230 -18.16 -0.50 -4.90
CA LEU A 230 -18.45 -0.93 -6.26
C LEU A 230 -19.62 -0.16 -6.85
N ARG A 231 -19.52 0.18 -8.13
CA ARG A 231 -20.54 0.97 -8.85
C ARG A 231 -21.85 0.22 -9.05
N GLY A 232 -21.82 -1.11 -9.04
CA GLY A 232 -22.99 -1.97 -9.21
C GLY A 232 -22.66 -3.27 -9.97
N PRO A 233 -23.70 -3.99 -10.43
CA PRO A 233 -23.53 -5.24 -11.17
C PRO A 233 -22.57 -5.11 -12.37
N GLY A 234 -21.74 -6.13 -12.58
CA GLY A 234 -20.67 -6.15 -13.57
C GLY A 234 -19.34 -5.56 -13.10
N ALA A 235 -19.32 -4.84 -11.97
CA ALA A 235 -18.09 -4.36 -11.37
C ALA A 235 -17.19 -5.52 -10.91
N LEU A 236 -15.88 -5.32 -10.97
CA LEU A 236 -14.89 -6.36 -10.75
C LEU A 236 -14.19 -6.19 -9.39
N VAL A 237 -13.83 -7.31 -8.78
CA VAL A 237 -12.96 -7.31 -7.59
C VAL A 237 -11.78 -8.25 -7.84
N VAL A 238 -10.57 -7.77 -7.58
CA VAL A 238 -9.36 -8.57 -7.66
C VAL A 238 -8.76 -8.69 -6.26
N VAL A 239 -8.69 -9.92 -5.75
CA VAL A 239 -7.99 -10.18 -4.47
C VAL A 239 -6.79 -11.07 -4.74
N THR A 240 -5.61 -10.61 -4.32
CA THR A 240 -4.35 -11.31 -4.56
C THR A 240 -3.61 -11.57 -3.25
N ARG A 241 -2.80 -12.62 -3.26
CA ARG A 241 -1.86 -12.97 -2.20
C ARG A 241 -0.55 -13.46 -2.79
N THR A 242 0.52 -13.30 -2.04
CA THR A 242 1.82 -13.90 -2.34
C THR A 242 2.26 -14.69 -1.13
N ASN A 243 2.63 -15.94 -1.35
CA ASN A 243 3.07 -16.81 -0.27
C ASN A 243 4.56 -16.57 0.07
N ARG A 244 5.08 -17.31 1.04
CA ARG A 244 6.49 -17.22 1.46
C ARG A 244 7.48 -17.61 0.35
N ALA A 245 7.06 -18.47 -0.58
CA ALA A 245 7.85 -18.87 -1.75
C ALA A 245 7.84 -17.81 -2.88
N GLN A 246 7.23 -16.64 -2.66
CA GLN A 246 7.03 -15.59 -3.66
C GLN A 246 6.11 -15.98 -4.82
N GLU A 247 5.31 -17.03 -4.65
CA GLU A 247 4.31 -17.44 -5.63
C GLU A 247 3.04 -16.62 -5.42
N ASN A 248 2.48 -16.12 -6.52
CA ASN A 248 1.28 -15.32 -6.50
C ASN A 248 0.05 -16.18 -6.75
N ALA A 249 -0.99 -15.93 -5.96
CA ALA A 249 -2.31 -16.49 -6.19
C ALA A 249 -3.34 -15.38 -6.11
N GLY A 250 -4.44 -15.53 -6.82
CA GLY A 250 -5.49 -14.52 -6.80
C GLY A 250 -6.74 -15.00 -7.50
N THR A 251 -7.83 -14.33 -7.17
CA THR A 251 -9.14 -14.58 -7.77
C THR A 251 -9.68 -13.26 -8.29
N LEU A 252 -10.17 -13.28 -9.54
CA LEU A 252 -10.96 -12.22 -10.14
C LEU A 252 -12.44 -12.55 -9.93
N PHE A 253 -13.18 -11.61 -9.36
CA PHE A 253 -14.61 -11.72 -9.11
C PHE A 253 -15.39 -10.69 -9.92
N GLU A 254 -16.67 -10.98 -10.14
CA GLU A 254 -17.67 -10.08 -10.70
C GLU A 254 -18.84 -9.95 -9.72
N LEU A 255 -19.32 -8.73 -9.51
CA LEU A 255 -20.54 -8.44 -8.78
C LEU A 255 -21.75 -8.77 -9.67
N LYS A 256 -22.64 -9.64 -9.20
CA LYS A 256 -23.85 -10.08 -9.92
C LYS A 256 -25.01 -9.13 -9.67
N GLU A 257 -26.08 -9.30 -10.46
CA GLU A 257 -27.30 -8.49 -10.33
C GLU A 257 -28.00 -8.65 -8.98
N ASP A 258 -27.86 -9.81 -8.34
CA ASP A 258 -28.40 -10.09 -7.01
C ASP A 258 -27.51 -9.58 -5.85
N GLY A 259 -26.43 -8.86 -6.15
CA GLY A 259 -25.47 -8.35 -5.18
C GLY A 259 -24.48 -9.39 -4.65
N SER A 260 -24.50 -10.62 -5.15
CA SER A 260 -23.51 -11.65 -4.80
C SER A 260 -22.26 -11.55 -5.67
N PHE A 261 -21.15 -12.15 -5.21
CA PHE A 261 -19.93 -12.26 -6.00
C PHE A 261 -19.84 -13.61 -6.71
N ALA A 262 -19.37 -13.60 -7.95
CA ALA A 262 -18.99 -14.80 -8.69
C ALA A 262 -17.52 -14.76 -9.08
N ALA A 263 -16.80 -15.86 -8.88
CA ALA A 263 -15.41 -15.98 -9.32
C ALA A 263 -15.35 -16.23 -10.84
N LEU A 264 -14.66 -15.35 -11.57
CA LEU A 264 -14.44 -15.45 -13.01
C LEU A 264 -13.20 -16.26 -13.34
N GLU A 265 -12.11 -16.07 -12.60
CA GLU A 265 -10.81 -16.68 -12.88
C GLU A 265 -10.00 -16.87 -11.59
N ARG A 266 -9.21 -17.94 -11.54
CA ARG A 266 -8.36 -18.29 -10.41
C ARG A 266 -6.95 -18.61 -10.89
N VAL A 267 -5.97 -17.95 -10.28
CA VAL A 267 -4.55 -18.22 -10.54
C VAL A 267 -3.93 -18.85 -9.30
N GLY A 268 -3.18 -19.93 -9.51
CA GLY A 268 -2.65 -20.76 -8.43
C GLY A 268 -3.78 -21.33 -7.59
N GLY A 269 -3.70 -21.16 -6.27
CA GLY A 269 -4.75 -21.60 -5.34
C GLY A 269 -5.88 -20.59 -5.10
N GLY A 270 -5.95 -19.50 -5.87
CA GLY A 270 -6.91 -18.41 -5.63
C GLY A 270 -6.63 -17.59 -4.36
N SER A 271 -7.55 -16.67 -4.06
CA SER A 271 -7.55 -15.89 -2.83
C SER A 271 -7.94 -16.75 -1.62
N GLU A 272 -7.26 -16.56 -0.49
CA GLU A 272 -7.58 -17.27 0.75
C GLU A 272 -8.93 -16.86 1.35
N ILE A 273 -9.41 -15.66 1.03
CA ILE A 273 -10.72 -15.15 1.47
C ILE A 273 -11.82 -15.39 0.45
N GLU A 274 -11.56 -16.17 -0.61
CA GLU A 274 -12.52 -16.40 -1.70
C GLU A 274 -13.88 -16.87 -1.17
N LYS A 275 -13.87 -17.84 -0.25
CA LYS A 275 -15.12 -18.33 0.36
C LYS A 275 -15.92 -17.22 1.03
N LEU A 276 -15.25 -16.30 1.74
CA LEU A 276 -15.94 -15.19 2.42
C LEU A 276 -16.56 -14.21 1.42
N LEU A 277 -15.93 -13.98 0.27
CA LEU A 277 -16.50 -13.17 -0.81
C LEU A 277 -17.68 -13.87 -1.48
N LEU A 278 -17.59 -15.17 -1.75
CA LEU A 278 -18.70 -15.92 -2.38
C LEU A 278 -19.91 -16.09 -1.45
N ASP A 279 -19.66 -16.23 -0.14
CA ASP A 279 -20.70 -16.33 0.89
C ASP A 279 -21.24 -14.95 1.31
N PHE A 280 -20.62 -13.86 0.88
CA PHE A 280 -21.05 -12.50 1.21
C PHE A 280 -22.46 -12.24 0.68
N ARG A 281 -23.31 -11.66 1.53
CA ARG A 281 -24.64 -11.18 1.18
C ARG A 281 -24.76 -9.76 1.72
N ALA A 282 -25.09 -8.83 0.83
CA ALA A 282 -25.36 -7.46 1.25
C ALA A 282 -26.55 -7.45 2.21
N SER A 283 -26.33 -6.88 3.40
CA SER A 283 -27.35 -6.63 4.42
C SER A 283 -28.16 -5.38 4.12
#